data_AF-A0A542ZCF2-F1
#
_entry.id   AF-A0A542ZCF2-F1
#
_cell.length_a   1.000
_cell.length_b   1.000
_cell.length_c   1.000
_cell.angle_alpha   90.00
_cell.angle_beta   90.00
_cell.angle_gamma   90.00
#
_symmetry.space_group_name_H-M   'P 1'
#
loop_
_entity.id
_entity.type
_entity.pdbx_description
1 polymer ?
#
loop_
_entity_poly.entity_id
_entity_poly.type
_entity_poly.pdbx_seq_one_letter_code
_entity_poly.pdbx_strand_id
1 'polypeptide(L)'
;MNMRDERHEAENPNVAEELGTLEVEEADDSRVWTLALVPEWLGAVVLMVLTMAITVGVIARLTGHAITGIVELAGASMVVMVILGTAAVAMRDGHVRLEVIDPLLTEKSLKVVNLFSLGVQIVVSAALSWACWLTFLKDVDRGTTLPGELAFPRMYVSGVVAVCCIVLLLSLIRRLMTDVRRRHTSVLAKDASATTDVKGDA
;
A
#
# COMPACT_ATOMS: atom_id res chain seq x y z
N MET A 1 -46.80 9.82 13.58
CA MET A 1 -45.47 9.22 13.36
C MET A 1 -45.57 8.39 12.10
N ASN A 2 -45.07 8.95 10.99
CA ASN A 2 -45.53 8.67 9.62
C ASN A 2 -44.77 7.50 9.00
N MET A 3 -45.32 6.29 9.03
CA MET A 3 -44.75 5.08 8.39
C MET A 3 -44.92 5.02 6.85
N ARG A 4 -45.27 6.15 6.20
CA ARG A 4 -45.53 6.22 4.75
C ARG A 4 -44.42 6.92 3.96
N ASP A 5 -43.52 7.65 4.60
CA ASP A 5 -42.42 8.36 3.90
C ASP A 5 -41.30 7.41 3.44
N GLU A 6 -41.01 6.34 4.16
CA GLU A 6 -39.84 5.49 3.87
C GLU A 6 -39.96 4.66 2.59
N ARG A 7 -41.15 4.52 2.00
CA ARG A 7 -41.32 3.74 0.75
C ARG A 7 -41.03 4.54 -0.51
N HIS A 8 -41.10 5.87 -0.46
CA HIS A 8 -40.81 6.70 -1.62
C HIS A 8 -39.32 7.01 -1.77
N GLU A 9 -38.53 6.90 -0.71
CA GLU A 9 -37.08 7.09 -0.76
C GLU A 9 -36.33 5.89 -1.37
N ALA A 10 -36.89 4.68 -1.26
CA ALA A 10 -36.33 3.45 -1.84
C ALA A 10 -36.60 3.27 -3.35
N GLU A 11 -37.46 4.11 -3.96
CA GLU A 11 -37.73 4.13 -5.41
C GLU A 11 -36.97 5.27 -6.11
N ASN A 12 -35.95 5.85 -5.47
CA ASN A 12 -35.05 6.75 -6.15
C ASN A 12 -33.88 5.93 -6.72
N PRO A 13 -33.73 5.81 -8.05
CA PRO A 13 -32.64 5.04 -8.66
C PRO A 13 -31.25 5.53 -8.22
N ASN A 14 -31.13 6.80 -7.79
CA ASN A 14 -29.90 7.36 -7.25
C ASN A 14 -29.52 6.80 -5.85
N VAL A 15 -30.52 6.50 -5.00
CA VAL A 15 -30.29 5.99 -3.64
C VAL A 15 -29.85 4.52 -3.66
N ALA A 16 -30.41 3.72 -4.58
CA ALA A 16 -29.97 2.35 -4.79
C ALA A 16 -28.54 2.27 -5.36
N GLU A 17 -28.14 3.25 -6.20
CA GLU A 17 -26.78 3.36 -6.71
C GLU A 17 -25.81 3.80 -5.61
N GLU A 18 -26.16 4.81 -4.78
CA GLU A 18 -25.35 5.22 -3.65
C GLU A 18 -25.13 4.08 -2.65
N LEU A 19 -26.19 3.37 -2.25
CA LEU A 19 -26.09 2.21 -1.35
C LEU A 19 -25.18 1.12 -1.95
N GLY A 20 -25.30 0.82 -3.24
CA GLY A 20 -24.41 -0.11 -3.92
C GLY A 20 -22.95 0.36 -3.99
N THR A 21 -22.70 1.67 -4.13
CA THR A 21 -21.33 2.22 -4.08
C THR A 21 -20.73 2.17 -2.67
N LEU A 22 -21.55 2.38 -1.63
CA LEU A 22 -21.13 2.32 -0.24
C LEU A 22 -20.81 0.87 0.18
N GLU A 23 -21.64 -0.10 -0.21
CA GLU A 23 -21.38 -1.53 0.06
C GLU A 23 -20.10 -2.04 -0.64
N VAL A 24 -19.82 -1.58 -1.86
CA VAL A 24 -18.58 -1.92 -2.57
C VAL A 24 -17.35 -1.26 -1.92
N GLU A 25 -17.49 -0.04 -1.39
CA GLU A 25 -16.41 0.67 -0.69
C GLU A 25 -16.07 0.00 0.66
N GLU A 26 -17.09 -0.38 1.43
CA GLU A 26 -16.91 -1.03 2.74
C GLU A 26 -16.33 -2.45 2.60
N ALA A 27 -16.69 -3.16 1.52
CA ALA A 27 -16.10 -4.46 1.17
C ALA A 27 -14.64 -4.38 0.68
N ASP A 28 -14.24 -3.28 0.03
CA ASP A 28 -12.85 -3.05 -0.39
C ASP A 28 -11.97 -2.66 0.81
N ASP A 29 -12.46 -1.76 1.68
CA ASP A 29 -11.75 -1.28 2.88
C ASP A 29 -11.46 -2.43 3.87
N SER A 30 -12.45 -3.30 4.13
CA SER A 30 -12.27 -4.48 4.99
C SER A 30 -11.26 -5.49 4.42
N ARG A 31 -11.17 -5.64 3.09
CA ARG A 31 -10.19 -6.52 2.44
C ARG A 31 -8.78 -5.97 2.55
N VAL A 32 -8.56 -4.68 2.28
CA VAL A 32 -7.22 -4.08 2.39
C VAL A 32 -6.70 -4.07 3.82
N TRP A 33 -7.59 -3.91 4.81
CA TRP A 33 -7.22 -3.96 6.23
C TRP A 33 -6.71 -5.34 6.66
N THR A 34 -7.37 -6.41 6.20
CA THR A 34 -6.95 -7.79 6.50
C THR A 34 -5.65 -8.17 5.78
N LEU A 35 -5.45 -7.69 4.55
CA LEU A 35 -4.25 -7.91 3.76
C LEU A 35 -3.02 -7.17 4.33
N ALA A 36 -3.21 -5.98 4.91
CA ALA A 36 -2.15 -5.21 5.56
C ALA A 36 -1.69 -5.81 6.91
N LEU A 37 -2.53 -6.63 7.55
CA LEU A 37 -2.22 -7.20 8.86
C LEU A 37 -1.06 -8.21 8.80
N VAL A 38 -0.90 -8.90 7.67
CA VAL A 38 0.14 -9.91 7.46
C VAL A 38 1.55 -9.31 7.45
N PRO A 39 1.88 -8.29 6.63
CA PRO A 39 3.20 -7.66 6.64
C PRO A 39 3.49 -6.94 7.96
N GLU A 40 2.48 -6.42 8.66
CA GLU A 40 2.63 -5.81 9.98
C GLU A 40 3.06 -6.82 11.04
N TRP A 41 2.35 -7.95 11.12
CA TRP A 41 2.71 -9.04 12.03
C TRP A 41 4.09 -9.61 11.70
N LEU A 42 4.38 -9.82 10.43
CA LEU A 42 5.68 -10.32 10.00
C LEU A 42 6.80 -9.33 10.36
N GLY A 43 6.58 -8.03 10.16
CA GLY A 43 7.50 -6.97 10.55
C GLY A 43 7.74 -6.93 12.07
N ALA A 44 6.69 -7.06 12.87
CA ALA A 44 6.78 -7.11 14.32
C ALA A 44 7.56 -8.34 14.81
N VAL A 45 7.34 -9.51 14.20
CA VAL A 45 8.10 -10.74 14.51
C VAL A 45 9.57 -10.56 14.15
N VAL A 46 9.88 -10.02 12.97
CA VAL A 46 11.27 -9.75 12.56
C VAL A 46 11.94 -8.76 13.50
N LEU A 47 11.24 -7.70 13.92
CA LEU A 47 11.75 -6.74 14.91
C LEU A 47 12.07 -7.43 16.24
N MET A 48 11.15 -8.26 16.74
CA MET A 48 11.33 -8.96 18.01
C MET A 48 12.51 -9.93 17.97
N VAL A 49 12.64 -10.72 16.88
CA VAL A 49 13.78 -11.62 16.67
C VAL A 49 15.09 -10.84 16.58
N LEU A 50 15.10 -9.72 15.86
CA LEU A 50 16.27 -8.84 15.74
C LEU A 50 16.69 -8.29 17.10
N THR A 51 15.76 -7.73 17.86
CA THR A 51 16.03 -7.19 19.20
C THR A 51 16.60 -8.28 20.11
N MET A 52 15.97 -9.45 20.14
CA MET A 52 16.44 -10.60 20.92
C MET A 52 17.85 -11.03 20.52
N ALA A 53 18.13 -11.13 19.22
CA ALA A 53 19.44 -11.53 18.71
C ALA A 53 20.54 -10.53 19.07
N ILE A 54 20.27 -9.22 18.96
CA ILE A 54 21.22 -8.17 19.39
C ILE A 54 21.43 -8.23 20.90
N THR A 55 20.37 -8.36 21.70
CA THR A 55 20.47 -8.46 23.16
C THR A 55 21.32 -9.66 23.59
N VAL A 56 21.09 -10.84 23.00
CA VAL A 56 21.90 -12.04 23.24
C VAL A 56 23.35 -11.81 22.82
N GLY A 57 23.58 -11.16 21.67
CA GLY A 57 24.91 -10.79 21.20
C GLY A 57 25.69 -9.90 22.17
N VAL A 58 25.02 -8.88 22.72
CA VAL A 58 25.61 -7.99 23.71
C VAL A 58 25.94 -8.76 25.00
N ILE A 59 25.02 -9.60 25.49
CA ILE A 59 25.25 -10.42 26.70
C ILE A 59 26.42 -11.39 26.48
N ALA A 60 26.45 -12.11 25.37
CA ALA A 60 27.54 -13.03 25.04
C ALA A 60 28.89 -12.31 24.99
N ARG A 61 28.92 -11.09 24.42
CA ARG A 61 30.13 -10.26 24.38
C ARG A 61 30.62 -9.86 25.77
N LEU A 62 29.73 -9.62 26.73
CA LEU A 62 30.10 -9.36 28.12
C LEU A 62 30.74 -10.58 28.79
N THR A 63 30.39 -11.79 28.35
CA THR A 63 31.00 -13.06 28.83
C THR A 63 32.27 -13.48 28.06
N GLY A 64 32.83 -12.58 27.23
CA GLY A 64 34.04 -12.84 26.45
C GLY A 64 33.83 -13.66 25.17
N HIS A 65 32.60 -14.04 24.84
CA HIS A 65 32.26 -14.80 23.63
C HIS A 65 31.63 -13.86 22.59
N ALA A 66 32.37 -13.57 21.51
CA ALA A 66 31.81 -12.82 20.39
C ALA A 66 31.05 -13.76 19.45
N ILE A 67 29.73 -13.55 19.32
CA ILE A 67 28.92 -14.25 18.31
C ILE A 67 29.12 -13.53 16.97
N THR A 68 29.72 -14.22 16.01
CA THR A 68 29.86 -13.74 14.63
C THR A 68 28.51 -13.80 13.91
N GLY A 69 28.25 -12.87 12.97
CA GLY A 69 27.01 -12.88 12.18
C GLY A 69 25.85 -12.02 12.69
N ILE A 70 25.94 -11.44 13.89
CA ILE A 70 24.85 -10.63 14.46
C ILE A 70 24.67 -9.31 13.71
N VAL A 71 25.76 -8.71 13.22
CA VAL A 71 25.72 -7.44 12.48
C VAL A 71 25.06 -7.65 11.12
N GLU A 72 25.39 -8.76 10.45
CA GLU A 72 24.82 -9.16 9.17
C GLU A 72 23.33 -9.49 9.30
N LEU A 73 22.95 -10.22 10.35
CA LEU A 73 21.55 -10.50 10.68
C LEU A 73 20.78 -9.20 10.93
N ALA A 74 21.40 -8.23 11.61
CA ALA A 74 20.80 -6.93 11.87
C ALA A 74 20.59 -6.12 10.59
N GLY A 75 21.59 -6.07 9.72
CA GLY A 75 21.48 -5.43 8.41
C GLY A 75 20.37 -6.04 7.54
N ALA A 76 20.32 -7.37 7.45
CA ALA A 76 19.28 -8.08 6.70
C ALA A 76 17.88 -7.82 7.26
N SER A 77 17.73 -7.89 8.59
CA SER A 77 16.45 -7.67 9.27
C SER A 77 15.95 -6.24 9.09
N MET A 78 16.85 -5.25 9.11
CA MET A 78 16.50 -3.84 8.88
C MET A 78 15.92 -3.63 7.47
N VAL A 79 16.55 -4.21 6.44
CA VAL A 79 16.06 -4.14 5.06
C VAL A 79 14.68 -4.78 4.94
N VAL A 80 14.50 -5.98 5.51
CA VAL A 80 13.22 -6.70 5.51
C VAL A 80 12.13 -5.86 6.21
N MET A 81 12.42 -5.27 7.37
CA MET A 81 11.46 -4.43 8.08
C MET A 81 11.06 -3.18 7.31
N VAL A 82 12.02 -2.44 6.75
CA VAL A 82 11.74 -1.22 5.98
C VAL A 82 10.79 -1.54 4.83
N ILE A 83 11.03 -2.65 4.14
CA ILE A 83 10.25 -3.03 2.97
C ILE A 83 8.86 -3.56 3.37
N LEU A 84 8.75 -4.37 4.42
CA LEU A 84 7.46 -4.81 4.96
C LEU A 84 6.63 -3.63 5.45
N GLY A 85 7.25 -2.68 6.16
CA GLY A 85 6.60 -1.45 6.59
C GLY A 85 6.13 -0.60 5.41
N THR A 86 6.96 -0.47 4.37
CA THR A 86 6.59 0.26 3.13
C THR A 86 5.40 -0.41 2.44
N ALA A 87 5.38 -1.74 2.34
CA ALA A 87 4.27 -2.48 1.77
C ALA A 87 2.98 -2.31 2.59
N ALA A 88 3.05 -2.43 3.93
CA ALA A 88 1.90 -2.24 4.82
C ALA A 88 1.31 -0.82 4.71
N VAL A 89 2.16 0.21 4.71
CA VAL A 89 1.74 1.61 4.55
C VAL A 89 1.09 1.83 3.19
N ALA A 90 1.64 1.26 2.12
CA ALA A 90 1.07 1.36 0.79
C ALA A 90 -0.29 0.66 0.66
N MET A 91 -0.55 -0.40 1.46
CA MET A 91 -1.84 -1.10 1.47
C MET A 91 -2.91 -0.37 2.27
N ARG A 92 -2.53 0.42 3.28
CA ARG A 92 -3.47 1.25 4.08
C ARG A 92 -3.88 2.54 3.39
N ASP A 93 -3.57 2.68 2.10
CA ASP A 93 -3.79 3.90 1.31
C ASP A 93 -3.34 5.20 2.01
N GLY A 94 -2.34 5.06 2.89
CA GLY A 94 -1.64 6.12 3.59
C GLY A 94 -0.68 6.84 2.63
N HIS A 95 -1.16 7.17 1.44
CA HIS A 95 -0.58 8.27 0.73
C HIS A 95 -0.78 9.45 1.66
N VAL A 96 0.33 10.05 2.09
CA VAL A 96 0.33 11.41 2.62
C VAL A 96 -0.32 12.24 1.52
N ARG A 97 -1.66 12.35 1.52
CA ARG A 97 -2.35 13.40 0.82
C ARG A 97 -1.62 14.63 1.28
N LEU A 98 -1.25 15.48 0.34
CA LEU A 98 -0.67 16.77 0.65
C LEU A 98 -1.77 17.64 1.28
N GLU A 99 -2.37 17.19 2.39
CA GLU A 99 -3.33 17.93 3.22
C GLU A 99 -2.73 19.26 3.67
N VAL A 100 -1.40 19.34 3.67
CA VAL A 100 -0.62 20.56 3.94
C VAL A 100 -0.77 21.61 2.82
N ILE A 101 -1.01 21.20 1.57
CA ILE A 101 -1.12 22.08 0.39
C ILE A 101 -2.58 22.23 -0.09
N ASP A 102 -3.48 21.34 0.33
CA ASP A 102 -4.92 21.39 0.06
C ASP A 102 -5.56 22.78 0.27
N PRO A 103 -5.26 23.58 1.32
CA PRO A 103 -5.89 24.88 1.50
C PRO A 103 -5.44 25.96 0.48
N LEU A 104 -4.37 25.74 -0.29
CA LEU A 104 -3.85 26.72 -1.25
C LEU A 104 -4.27 26.44 -2.71
N LEU A 105 -4.84 25.29 -3.03
CA LEU A 105 -5.12 24.88 -4.40
C LEU A 105 -6.62 24.73 -4.69
N THR A 106 -7.05 25.20 -5.86
CA THR A 106 -8.39 24.93 -6.39
C THR A 106 -8.57 23.43 -6.64
N GLU A 107 -9.79 22.90 -6.42
CA GLU A 107 -10.13 21.47 -6.60
C GLU A 107 -9.67 20.86 -7.93
N LYS A 108 -9.62 21.65 -9.00
CA LYS A 108 -9.17 21.19 -10.34
C LYS A 108 -7.66 20.93 -10.38
N SER A 109 -6.86 21.79 -9.77
CA SER A 109 -5.40 21.66 -9.72
C SER A 109 -4.98 20.50 -8.83
N LEU A 110 -5.66 20.31 -7.70
CA LEU A 110 -5.47 19.15 -6.81
C LEU A 110 -5.68 17.82 -7.54
N LYS A 111 -6.72 17.72 -8.38
CA LYS A 111 -6.99 16.51 -9.17
C LYS A 111 -5.89 16.19 -10.18
N VAL A 112 -5.30 17.20 -10.82
CA VAL A 112 -4.19 17.01 -11.78
C VAL A 112 -2.91 16.59 -11.05
N VAL A 113 -2.59 17.26 -9.94
CA VAL A 113 -1.41 16.95 -9.13
C VAL A 113 -1.51 15.53 -8.56
N ASN A 114 -2.66 15.13 -8.04
CA ASN A 114 -2.84 13.77 -7.51
C ASN A 114 -2.69 12.70 -8.61
N LEU A 115 -3.24 12.94 -9.80
CA LEU A 115 -3.09 12.00 -10.92
C LEU A 115 -1.64 11.91 -11.41
N PHE A 116 -0.94 13.05 -11.47
CA PHE A 116 0.48 13.08 -11.83
C PHE A 116 1.34 12.33 -10.80
N SER A 117 1.14 12.61 -9.50
CA SER A 117 1.84 11.94 -8.41
C SER A 117 1.60 10.43 -8.45
N LEU A 118 0.37 9.98 -8.68
CA LEU A 118 0.05 8.55 -8.84
C LEU A 118 0.79 7.95 -10.04
N GLY A 119 0.83 8.65 -11.17
CA GLY A 119 1.57 8.23 -12.35
C GLY A 119 3.08 8.06 -12.07
N VAL A 120 3.70 9.06 -11.45
CA VAL A 120 5.12 9.00 -11.05
C VAL A 120 5.37 7.83 -10.11
N GLN A 121 4.49 7.62 -9.13
CA GLN A 121 4.62 6.55 -8.14
C GLN A 121 4.53 5.16 -8.79
N ILE A 122 3.66 4.97 -9.78
CA ILE A 122 3.58 3.73 -10.57
C ILE A 122 4.88 3.51 -11.35
N VAL A 123 5.39 4.54 -12.04
CA VAL A 123 6.62 4.43 -12.84
C VAL A 123 7.82 4.06 -11.96
N VAL A 124 8.00 4.76 -10.84
CA VAL A 124 9.10 4.49 -9.90
C VAL A 124 8.96 3.09 -9.31
N SER A 125 7.75 2.70 -8.88
CA SER A 125 7.53 1.37 -8.30
C SER A 125 7.74 0.25 -9.31
N ALA A 126 7.37 0.46 -10.59
CA ALA A 126 7.62 -0.50 -11.66
C ALA A 126 9.13 -0.66 -11.93
N ALA A 127 9.88 0.44 -11.99
CA ALA A 127 11.32 0.41 -12.17
C ALA A 127 12.04 -0.30 -11.00
N LEU A 128 11.62 -0.01 -9.76
CA LEU A 128 12.14 -0.69 -8.57
C LEU A 128 11.80 -2.18 -8.59
N SER A 129 10.55 -2.54 -8.87
CA SER A 129 10.13 -3.95 -8.96
C SER A 129 10.93 -4.71 -10.01
N TRP A 130 11.19 -4.10 -11.17
CA TRP A 130 12.03 -4.70 -12.21
C TRP A 130 13.48 -4.89 -11.76
N ALA A 131 14.09 -3.86 -11.15
CA ALA A 131 15.47 -3.92 -10.67
C ALA A 131 15.64 -4.96 -9.55
N CYS A 132 14.70 -5.03 -8.61
CA CYS A 132 14.69 -6.00 -7.52
C CYS A 132 14.53 -7.43 -8.05
N TRP A 133 13.63 -7.65 -9.02
CA TRP A 133 13.45 -8.95 -9.66
C TRP A 133 14.72 -9.43 -10.37
N LEU A 134 15.37 -8.53 -11.12
CA LEU A 134 16.63 -8.84 -11.80
C LEU A 134 17.75 -9.14 -10.80
N THR A 135 17.78 -8.44 -9.66
CA THR A 135 18.76 -8.66 -8.59
C THR A 135 18.54 -10.01 -7.93
N PHE A 136 17.29 -10.38 -7.67
CA PHE A 136 16.93 -11.69 -7.14
C PHE A 136 17.38 -12.83 -8.07
N LEU A 137 17.11 -12.74 -9.37
CA LEU A 137 17.58 -13.74 -10.34
C LEU A 137 19.11 -13.88 -10.35
N LYS A 138 19.82 -12.75 -10.34
CA LYS A 138 21.30 -12.75 -10.27
C LYS A 138 21.82 -13.37 -8.98
N ASP A 139 21.12 -13.22 -7.87
CA ASP A 139 21.50 -13.78 -6.58
C ASP A 139 21.25 -15.29 -6.49
N VAL A 140 20.16 -15.76 -7.11
CA VAL A 140 19.86 -17.20 -7.24
C VAL A 140 20.91 -17.88 -8.12
N ASP A 141 21.26 -17.28 -9.26
CA ASP A 141 22.22 -17.88 -10.20
C ASP A 141 23.66 -17.89 -9.68
N ARG A 142 24.07 -16.84 -8.97
CA ARG A 142 25.46 -16.69 -8.49
C ARG A 142 25.68 -17.22 -7.07
N GLY A 143 24.63 -17.58 -6.34
CA GLY A 143 24.73 -17.99 -4.95
C GLY A 143 25.43 -16.93 -4.08
N THR A 144 25.15 -15.65 -4.32
CA THR A 144 25.85 -14.56 -3.64
C THR A 144 25.54 -14.56 -2.15
N THR A 145 26.57 -14.33 -1.33
CA THR A 145 26.43 -14.16 0.12
C THR A 145 26.44 -12.68 0.47
N LEU A 146 25.82 -12.32 1.59
CA LEU A 146 26.03 -10.98 2.14
C LEU A 146 27.51 -10.80 2.50
N PRO A 147 28.08 -9.60 2.34
CA PRO A 147 29.42 -9.30 2.82
C PRO A 147 29.44 -9.38 4.36
N GLY A 148 30.23 -10.31 4.90
CA GLY A 148 30.32 -10.56 6.34
C GLY A 148 31.02 -11.87 6.68
N GLU A 149 31.26 -12.10 7.98
CA GLU A 149 31.87 -13.32 8.52
C GLU A 149 30.90 -14.51 8.44
N LEU A 150 29.61 -14.23 8.47
CA LEU A 150 28.56 -15.21 8.24
C LEU A 150 28.18 -15.17 6.76
N ALA A 151 28.46 -16.25 6.03
CA ALA A 151 28.10 -16.44 4.63
C ALA A 151 26.57 -16.64 4.45
N PHE A 152 25.78 -15.65 4.86
CA PHE A 152 24.33 -15.71 4.78
C PHE A 152 23.89 -15.56 3.32
N PRO A 153 23.05 -16.47 2.78
CA PRO A 153 22.62 -16.40 1.39
C PRO A 153 21.79 -15.15 1.11
N ARG A 154 22.24 -14.33 0.16
CA ARG A 154 21.58 -13.05 -0.20
C ARG A 154 20.21 -13.24 -0.83
N MET A 155 19.98 -14.41 -1.44
CA MET A 155 18.74 -14.77 -2.12
C MET A 155 17.48 -14.62 -1.25
N TYR A 156 17.58 -14.85 0.07
CA TYR A 156 16.42 -14.73 0.96
C TYR A 156 16.00 -13.27 1.12
N VAL A 157 16.97 -12.36 1.29
CA VAL A 157 16.70 -10.93 1.45
C VAL A 157 16.21 -10.36 0.12
N SER A 158 16.90 -10.62 -0.99
CA SER A 158 16.50 -10.10 -2.30
C SER A 158 15.17 -10.68 -2.80
N GLY A 159 14.82 -11.91 -2.40
CA GLY A 159 13.51 -12.50 -2.67
C GLY A 159 12.38 -11.77 -1.96
N VAL A 160 12.50 -11.52 -0.65
CA VAL A 160 11.49 -10.76 0.12
C VAL A 160 11.33 -9.35 -0.43
N VAL A 161 12.44 -8.69 -0.77
CA VAL A 161 12.46 -7.37 -1.41
C VAL A 161 11.66 -7.37 -2.72
N ALA A 162 11.96 -8.33 -3.62
CA ALA A 162 11.29 -8.44 -4.91
C ALA A 162 9.78 -8.67 -4.78
N VAL A 163 9.37 -9.57 -3.87
CA VAL A 163 7.95 -9.85 -3.61
C VAL A 163 7.24 -8.58 -3.11
N CYS A 164 7.82 -7.86 -2.17
CA CYS A 164 7.18 -6.65 -1.63
C CYS A 164 7.07 -5.52 -2.68
N CYS A 165 8.08 -5.34 -3.54
CA CYS A 165 7.99 -4.37 -4.63
C CYS A 165 6.90 -4.73 -5.64
N ILE A 166 6.68 -6.03 -5.91
CA ILE A 166 5.59 -6.49 -6.78
C ILE A 166 4.23 -6.21 -6.12
N VAL A 167 4.09 -6.51 -4.83
CA VAL A 167 2.87 -6.20 -4.06
C VAL A 167 2.57 -4.70 -4.07
N LEU A 168 3.59 -3.86 -3.84
CA LEU A 168 3.48 -2.41 -3.92
C LEU A 168 2.97 -1.95 -5.30
N LEU A 169 3.55 -2.48 -6.38
CA LEU A 169 3.13 -2.15 -7.74
C LEU A 169 1.68 -2.56 -8.01
N LEU A 170 1.28 -3.75 -7.58
CA LEU A 170 -0.10 -4.25 -7.70
C LEU A 170 -1.09 -3.36 -6.94
N SER A 171 -0.74 -2.91 -5.73
CA SER A 171 -1.57 -1.99 -4.95
C SER A 171 -1.78 -0.65 -5.67
N LEU A 172 -0.73 -0.10 -6.28
CA LEU A 172 -0.82 1.15 -7.04
C LEU A 172 -1.65 1.01 -8.32
N ILE A 173 -1.55 -0.13 -9.02
CA ILE A 173 -2.37 -0.42 -10.20
C ILE A 173 -3.84 -0.52 -9.82
N ARG A 174 -4.16 -1.25 -8.73
CA ARG A 174 -5.54 -1.33 -8.23
C ARG A 174 -6.10 0.04 -7.89
N ARG A 175 -5.32 0.88 -7.21
CA ARG A 175 -5.68 2.26 -6.88
C ARG A 175 -6.00 3.08 -8.13
N LEU A 176 -5.18 2.98 -9.17
CA LEU A 176 -5.45 3.65 -10.45
C LEU A 176 -6.77 3.19 -11.08
N MET A 177 -7.06 1.89 -11.06
CA MET A 177 -8.31 1.35 -11.60
C MET A 177 -9.53 1.88 -10.83
N THR A 178 -9.45 1.93 -9.50
CA THR A 178 -10.54 2.47 -8.65
C THR A 178 -10.75 3.96 -8.89
N ASP A 179 -9.68 4.75 -9.00
CA ASP A 179 -9.77 6.20 -9.28
C ASP A 179 -10.41 6.48 -10.65
N VAL A 180 -10.01 5.73 -11.69
CA VAL A 180 -10.61 5.87 -13.02
C VAL A 180 -12.09 5.48 -13.01
N ARG A 181 -12.48 4.44 -12.26
CA ARG A 181 -13.87 4.00 -12.18
C ARG A 181 -14.76 5.02 -11.49
N ARG A 182 -14.30 5.65 -10.39
CA ARG A 182 -15.05 6.72 -9.68
C ARG A 182 -15.28 7.95 -10.54
N ARG A 183 -14.31 8.32 -11.39
CA ARG A 183 -14.46 9.47 -12.29
C ARG A 183 -15.61 9.28 -13.28
N HIS A 184 -15.82 8.08 -13.79
CA HIS A 184 -16.92 7.80 -14.72
C HIS A 184 -18.31 7.97 -14.08
N THR A 185 -18.51 7.53 -12.84
CA THR A 185 -19.81 7.65 -12.16
C THR A 185 -20.16 9.10 -11.82
N SER A 186 -19.16 9.90 -11.40
CA SER A 186 -19.37 11.31 -11.06
C SER A 186 -19.74 12.20 -12.25
N VAL A 187 -19.34 11.82 -13.47
CA VAL A 187 -19.73 12.53 -14.71
C VAL A 187 -21.18 12.22 -15.04
N LEU A 188 -21.59 10.95 -14.95
CA LEU A 188 -22.96 10.52 -15.23
C LEU A 188 -23.98 11.11 -14.24
N ALA A 189 -23.65 11.17 -12.95
CA ALA A 189 -24.51 11.79 -11.94
C ALA A 189 -24.70 13.29 -12.17
N LYS A 190 -23.64 14.00 -12.61
CA LYS A 190 -23.71 15.43 -12.92
C LYS A 190 -24.53 15.72 -14.18
N ASP A 191 -24.44 14.86 -15.19
CA ASP A 191 -25.23 14.98 -16.41
C ASP A 191 -26.70 14.63 -16.16
N ALA A 192 -26.98 13.68 -15.26
CA ALA A 192 -28.33 13.33 -14.82
C ALA A 192 -29.00 14.49 -14.05
N SER A 193 -28.28 15.13 -13.12
CA SER A 193 -28.82 16.27 -12.35
C SER A 193 -29.09 17.50 -13.22
N ALA A 194 -28.23 17.75 -14.22
CA ALA A 194 -28.42 18.84 -15.17
C ALA A 194 -29.66 18.62 -16.07
N THR A 195 -30.03 17.37 -16.33
CA THR A 195 -31.20 17.03 -17.16
C THR A 195 -32.51 17.18 -16.38
N THR A 196 -32.51 16.94 -15.06
CA THR A 196 -33.69 17.15 -14.20
C THR A 196 -33.97 18.62 -13.90
N ASP A 197 -32.95 19.46 -13.79
CA ASP A 197 -33.10 20.90 -13.49
C ASP A 197 -33.76 21.64 -14.67
N VAL A 198 -33.38 21.29 -15.91
CA VAL A 198 -33.99 21.84 -17.13
C VAL A 198 -35.48 21.48 -17.29
N LYS A 199 -35.95 20.42 -16.62
CA LYS A 199 -37.33 19.95 -16.71
C LYS A 199 -38.24 20.51 -15.62
N GLY A 200 -37.70 21.21 -14.62
CA GLY A 200 -38.46 21.85 -13.54
C GLY A 200 -38.95 23.27 -13.84
N ASP A 201 -38.36 23.93 -14.85
CA ASP A 201 -38.64 25.33 -15.22
C ASP A 201 -39.57 25.50 -16.44
N ALA A 202 -40.16 24.41 -16.94
CA ALA A 202 -41.10 24.40 -18.08
C ALA A 202 -42.50 23.91 -17.68
#